data_AF-A0A0M7BBW4-F1
#
_entry.id   AF-A0A0M7BBW4-F1
#
_cell.length_a   1.000
_cell.length_b   1.000
_cell.length_c   1.000
_cell.angle_alpha   90.00
_cell.angle_beta   90.00
_cell.angle_gamma   90.00
#
_symmetry.space_group_name_H-M   'P 1'
#
loop_
_entity.id
_entity.type
_entity.pdbx_description
1 polymer ?
#
loop_
_entity_poly.entity_id
_entity_poly.type
_entity_poly.pdbx_seq_one_letter_code
_entity_poly.pdbx_strand_id
1 'polypeptide(L)'
;MNRLALALTFLAAPAFAQDMTTDLPDMADAADVPNLDCEQTGEDVSCTFDALAPYDFCMAVDAEGEPLANAMGSTDAGVVLFQGIDAQQIASLRCRDI
;
A
#
# COMPACT_ATOMS: atom_id res chain seq x y z
N MET A 1 -20.00 -33.35 -48.43
CA MET A 1 -20.72 -33.24 -47.14
C MET A 1 -19.72 -32.80 -46.09
N ASN A 2 -19.91 -31.56 -45.63
CA ASN A 2 -19.09 -30.85 -44.64
C ASN A 2 -19.13 -31.52 -43.28
N ARG A 3 -17.97 -31.57 -42.58
CA ARG A 3 -17.80 -31.09 -41.19
C ARG A 3 -16.39 -31.39 -40.68
N LEU A 4 -15.56 -30.35 -40.59
CA LEU A 4 -14.40 -30.32 -39.71
C LEU A 4 -14.20 -28.88 -39.22
N ALA A 5 -13.61 -28.80 -38.03
CA ALA A 5 -13.26 -27.61 -37.25
C ALA A 5 -14.35 -27.10 -36.29
N LEU A 6 -14.42 -27.74 -35.11
CA LEU A 6 -14.71 -27.01 -33.88
C LEU A 6 -13.36 -26.47 -33.37
N ALA A 7 -13.10 -25.18 -33.55
CA ALA A 7 -11.97 -24.50 -32.93
C ALA A 7 -12.39 -24.07 -31.53
N LEU A 8 -11.94 -24.79 -30.49
CA LEU A 8 -11.94 -24.28 -29.13
C LEU A 8 -10.82 -23.22 -29.02
N THR A 9 -11.17 -21.94 -29.19
CA THR A 9 -10.33 -20.85 -28.70
C THR A 9 -10.56 -20.73 -27.19
N PHE A 10 -9.70 -21.39 -26.42
CA PHE A 10 -9.48 -21.08 -25.02
C PHE A 10 -9.00 -19.61 -24.95
N LEU A 11 -9.87 -18.71 -24.50
CA LEU A 11 -9.49 -17.38 -24.04
C LEU A 11 -8.67 -17.57 -22.76
N ALA A 12 -7.35 -17.65 -22.89
CA ALA A 12 -6.46 -17.41 -21.77
C ALA A 12 -6.61 -15.93 -21.39
N ALA A 13 -7.39 -15.65 -20.35
CA ALA A 13 -7.35 -14.34 -19.72
C ALA A 13 -5.90 -14.10 -19.28
N PRO A 14 -5.29 -12.95 -19.57
CA PRO A 14 -4.01 -12.60 -18.99
C PRO A 14 -4.25 -12.43 -17.49
N ALA A 15 -3.90 -13.45 -16.72
CA ALA A 15 -3.76 -13.32 -15.28
C ALA A 15 -2.56 -12.40 -15.04
N PHE A 16 -2.80 -11.09 -15.08
CA PHE A 16 -1.93 -10.12 -14.42
C PHE A 16 -2.14 -10.27 -12.91
N ALA A 17 -1.79 -11.43 -12.36
CA ALA A 17 -1.33 -11.50 -11.00
C ALA A 17 0.06 -10.87 -11.03
N GLN A 18 0.09 -9.53 -11.05
CA GLN A 18 1.32 -8.82 -10.76
C GLN A 18 1.64 -9.21 -9.32
N ASP A 19 2.70 -10.01 -9.17
CA ASP A 19 3.28 -10.33 -7.89
C ASP A 19 3.74 -9.01 -7.28
N MET A 20 2.82 -8.38 -6.52
CA MET A 20 3.06 -7.15 -5.77
C MET A 20 3.81 -7.48 -4.47
N THR A 21 4.61 -8.56 -4.42
CA THR A 21 5.71 -8.68 -3.46
C THR A 21 6.84 -7.71 -3.85
N THR A 22 6.48 -6.45 -3.94
CA THR A 22 7.39 -5.33 -4.14
C THR A 22 8.22 -5.23 -2.87
N ASP A 23 9.34 -5.95 -2.80
CA ASP A 23 10.47 -5.80 -1.86
C ASP A 23 10.13 -4.90 -0.66
N LEU A 24 9.20 -5.38 0.19
CA LEU A 24 8.70 -4.59 1.31
C LEU A 24 9.87 -4.59 2.30
N PRO A 25 10.41 -3.42 2.67
CA PRO A 25 11.51 -3.38 3.61
C PRO A 25 11.13 -4.16 4.86
N ASP A 26 12.09 -4.92 5.42
CA ASP A 26 11.84 -5.74 6.60
C ASP A 26 11.25 -4.86 7.73
N MET A 27 10.00 -5.15 8.08
CA MET A 27 9.19 -4.47 9.10
C MET A 27 9.22 -5.20 10.43
N ALA A 28 10.14 -6.16 10.62
CA ALA A 28 10.25 -6.90 11.88
C ALA A 28 10.39 -6.00 13.11
N ASP A 29 11.04 -4.83 12.96
CA ASP A 29 11.26 -3.85 14.02
C ASP A 29 10.39 -2.58 13.88
N ALA A 30 9.39 -2.58 12.99
CA ALA A 30 8.50 -1.43 12.82
C ALA A 30 7.50 -1.32 13.97
N ALA A 31 7.28 -0.11 14.46
CA ALA A 31 6.24 0.19 15.43
C ALA A 31 4.91 0.47 14.72
N ASP A 32 3.82 -0.09 15.26
CA ASP A 32 2.46 0.33 14.88
C ASP A 32 2.23 1.74 15.46
N VAL A 33 2.11 2.72 14.57
CA VAL A 33 1.78 4.10 14.90
C VAL A 33 0.32 4.33 14.48
N PRO A 34 -0.57 4.65 15.44
CA PRO A 34 -1.93 5.03 15.08
C PRO A 34 -1.87 6.28 14.20
N ASN A 35 -2.48 6.22 13.02
CA ASN A 35 -2.75 7.42 12.25
C ASN A 35 -3.74 8.29 13.04
N LEU A 36 -3.49 9.59 13.08
CA LEU A 36 -4.41 10.54 13.68
C LEU A 36 -5.48 10.96 12.69
N ASP A 37 -5.04 11.27 11.47
CA ASP A 37 -5.91 11.74 10.39
C ASP A 37 -5.25 11.49 9.04
N CYS A 38 -6.01 11.03 8.06
CA CYS A 38 -5.54 10.81 6.68
C CYS A 38 -6.43 11.58 5.71
N GLU A 39 -5.85 12.51 4.98
CA GLU A 39 -6.54 13.31 3.97
C GLU A 39 -6.13 12.86 2.57
N GLN A 40 -7.11 12.68 1.67
CA GLN A 40 -6.86 12.37 0.27
C GLN A 40 -7.02 13.61 -0.61
N THR A 41 -6.01 13.92 -1.41
CA THR A 41 -6.04 15.00 -2.41
C THR A 41 -5.71 14.42 -3.78
N GLY A 42 -6.74 14.11 -4.57
CA GLY A 42 -6.54 13.44 -5.86
C GLY A 42 -6.06 12.00 -5.65
N GLU A 43 -4.88 11.67 -6.18
CA GLU A 43 -4.25 10.34 -6.04
C GLU A 43 -3.32 10.23 -4.83
N ASP A 44 -3.03 11.36 -4.18
CA ASP A 44 -2.13 11.44 -3.04
C ASP A 44 -2.92 11.37 -1.73
N VAL A 45 -2.38 10.63 -0.76
CA VAL A 45 -2.90 10.53 0.60
C VAL A 45 -1.84 11.04 1.58
N SER A 46 -2.25 11.95 2.46
CA SER A 46 -1.41 12.52 3.50
C SER A 46 -1.93 12.09 4.86
N CYS A 47 -1.17 11.31 5.60
CA CYS A 47 -1.51 10.88 6.95
C CYS A 47 -0.66 11.62 7.98
N THR A 48 -1.32 12.24 8.95
CA THR A 48 -0.69 12.76 10.17
C THR A 48 -0.71 11.71 11.27
N PHE A 49 0.35 11.66 12.05
CA PHE A 49 0.47 10.75 13.19
C PHE A 49 1.20 11.44 14.34
N ASP A 50 0.90 11.01 15.57
CA ASP A 50 1.47 11.62 16.78
C ASP A 50 2.84 10.99 17.08
N ALA A 51 3.81 11.23 16.22
CA ALA A 51 5.19 10.89 16.58
C ALA A 51 6.17 11.96 16.11
N LEU A 52 6.79 12.59 17.12
CA LEU A 52 7.93 13.49 17.04
C LEU A 52 9.24 12.70 16.94
N ALA A 53 9.26 11.62 16.16
CA ALA A 53 10.45 10.81 15.92
C ALA A 53 10.76 10.81 14.42
N PRO A 54 12.05 10.88 14.05
CA PRO A 54 12.44 10.67 12.67
C PRO A 54 12.25 9.19 12.32
N TYR A 55 11.50 8.92 11.26
CA TYR A 55 11.29 7.59 10.72
C TYR A 55 12.04 7.46 9.40
N ASP A 56 12.74 6.33 9.23
CA ASP A 56 13.42 5.99 7.98
C ASP A 56 12.38 5.63 6.90
N PHE A 57 11.34 4.92 7.30
CA PHE A 57 10.32 4.41 6.40
C PHE A 57 8.99 4.19 7.12
N CYS A 58 7.87 4.44 6.41
CA CYS A 58 6.52 4.13 6.89
C CYS A 58 5.72 3.35 5.85
N MET A 59 4.74 2.58 6.31
CA MET A 59 3.84 1.78 5.48
C MET A 59 2.41 1.97 5.98
N ALA A 60 1.46 2.11 5.05
CA ALA A 60 0.04 2.10 5.35
C ALA A 60 -0.45 0.66 5.53
N VAL A 61 -1.29 0.42 6.53
CA VAL A 61 -1.82 -0.90 6.89
C VAL A 61 -3.34 -0.80 7.03
N ASP A 62 -4.05 -1.81 6.55
CA ASP A 62 -5.50 -1.90 6.69
C ASP A 62 -5.96 -2.39 8.08
N ALA A 63 -7.28 -2.53 8.25
CA ALA A 63 -7.89 -2.94 9.51
C ALA A 63 -7.59 -4.41 9.87
N GLU A 64 -7.25 -5.22 8.87
CA GLU A 64 -6.86 -6.62 9.00
C GLU A 64 -5.36 -6.77 9.33
N GLY A 65 -4.60 -5.69 9.24
CA GLY A 65 -3.16 -5.69 9.50
C GLY A 65 -2.32 -5.98 8.26
N GLU A 66 -2.91 -5.97 7.06
CA GLU A 66 -2.24 -6.21 5.79
C GLU A 66 -1.62 -4.93 5.20
N PRO A 67 -0.45 -5.03 4.55
CA PRO A 67 0.22 -3.89 3.96
C PRO A 67 -0.51 -3.37 2.72
N LEU A 68 -0.82 -2.07 2.70
CA LEU A 68 -1.50 -1.40 1.58
C LEU A 68 -0.53 -0.72 0.63
N ALA A 69 0.31 0.17 1.16
CA ALA A 69 1.30 0.89 0.37
C ALA A 69 2.47 1.41 1.21
N ASN A 70 3.57 1.64 0.51
CA ASN A 70 4.78 2.24 1.04
C ASN A 70 4.67 3.76 1.02
N ALA A 71 5.23 4.40 2.04
CA ALA A 71 5.36 5.85 2.05
C ALA A 71 6.23 6.31 0.89
N MET A 72 5.79 7.36 0.20
CA MET A 72 6.59 8.10 -0.75
C MET A 72 7.56 9.07 -0.06
N GLY A 73 7.23 9.47 1.16
CA GLY A 73 8.06 10.33 1.99
C GLY A 73 7.40 10.61 3.33
N SER A 74 8.22 11.06 4.27
CA SER A 74 7.79 11.55 5.58
C SER A 74 8.39 12.94 5.83
N THR A 75 7.76 13.71 6.71
CA THR A 75 8.28 15.00 7.17
C THR A 75 8.58 14.94 8.66
N ASP A 76 9.51 15.78 9.12
CA ASP A 76 9.84 15.95 10.55
C ASP A 76 8.65 16.45 11.40
N ALA A 77 7.56 16.87 10.75
CA ALA A 77 6.33 17.32 11.39
C ALA A 77 5.32 16.19 11.63
N GLY A 78 5.67 14.92 11.36
CA GLY A 78 4.78 13.79 11.57
C GLY A 78 3.72 13.63 10.47
N VAL A 79 4.09 13.94 9.22
CA VAL A 79 3.25 13.70 8.03
C VAL A 79 3.90 12.63 7.17
N VAL A 80 3.16 11.57 6.80
CA VAL A 80 3.55 10.59 5.77
C VAL A 80 2.70 10.77 4.53
N LEU A 81 3.34 10.68 3.37
CA LEU A 81 2.69 10.74 2.08
C LEU A 81 2.63 9.34 1.44
N PHE A 82 1.48 8.99 0.91
CA PHE A 82 1.22 7.78 0.13
C PHE A 82 0.57 8.16 -1.21
N GLN A 83 0.61 7.26 -2.19
CA GLN A 83 -0.04 7.46 -3.48
C GLN A 83 -0.65 6.15 -3.96
N GLY A 84 -1.75 6.25 -4.71
CA GLY A 84 -2.40 5.08 -5.33
C GLY A 84 -3.20 4.21 -4.37
N ILE A 85 -3.50 4.73 -3.16
CA ILE A 85 -4.38 4.11 -2.17
C ILE A 85 -5.50 5.06 -1.76
N ASP A 86 -6.59 4.51 -1.20
CA ASP A 86 -7.66 5.29 -0.60
C ASP A 86 -7.36 5.52 0.88
N ALA A 87 -7.49 6.77 1.34
CA ALA A 87 -7.28 7.12 2.74
C ALA A 87 -8.19 6.32 3.69
N GLN A 88 -9.40 5.94 3.25
CA GLN A 88 -10.34 5.15 4.05
C GLN A 88 -9.90 3.70 4.25
N GLN A 89 -8.96 3.20 3.45
CA GLN A 89 -8.42 1.86 3.64
C GLN A 89 -7.35 1.84 4.75
N ILE A 90 -6.75 2.98 5.07
CA ILE A 90 -5.65 3.07 6.04
C ILE A 90 -6.21 3.05 7.47
N ALA A 91 -6.02 1.94 8.17
CA ALA A 91 -6.38 1.83 9.58
C ALA A 91 -5.24 2.23 10.53
N SER A 92 -3.98 2.06 10.11
CA SER A 92 -2.81 2.44 10.89
C SER A 92 -1.58 2.59 10.00
N LEU A 93 -0.50 3.14 10.56
CA LEU A 93 0.81 3.18 9.91
C LEU A 93 1.79 2.27 10.64
N ARG A 94 2.65 1.56 9.91
CA ARG A 94 3.83 0.90 10.45
C ARG A 94 5.06 1.67 10.06
N CYS A 95 5.78 2.21 11.05
CA CYS A 95 6.96 3.02 10.79
C CYS A 95 8.20 2.44 11.45
N ARG A 96 9.32 2.50 10.75
CA ARG A 96 10.64 2.09 11.23
C ARG A 96 11.45 3.33 11.58
N ASP A 97 11.95 3.37 12.81
CA ASP A 97 12.82 4.45 13.30
C ASP A 97 14.19 4.43 12.56
N ILE A 98 14.87 5.59 12.50
CA ILE A 98 16.29 5.68 12.06
C ILE A 98 17.30 5.26 13.12
#